data_AF-A0A0L6WDT9-F1
#
_entry.id   AF-A0A0L6WDT9-F1
#
_cell.length_a   1.000
_cell.length_b   1.000
_cell.length_c   1.000
_cell.angle_alpha   90.00
_cell.angle_beta   90.00
_cell.angle_gamma   90.00
#
_symmetry.space_group_name_H-M   'P 1'
#
loop_
_entity.id
_entity.type
_entity.pdbx_description
1 polymer ?
#
loop_
_entity_poly.entity_id
_entity_poly.type
_entity_poly.pdbx_seq_one_letter_code
_entity_poly.pdbx_strand_id
1 'polypeptide(L)'
;MLWGEGLHTAANSRIHFSASTSIETTIPGGELVYGFGLLDRLYLRKGTFYIVTSTPSAFPQREHIIARPLDMGPDRDLSPTDKELQFIDPSEAATILGEQALTVEGFTLIAYDTEQFMHHFYHWWGEIILGAWRVYSALTGPSLSARDTTAPSFASRILLPHVFGQEWRDIPGLNAGLMRATFPSTSIENADQWDDLAVLDNTFVFERAMIVCRVAAQTHGLSKSWHKMISSTMAVNVSNTFWEPIRRTTVQNTIGYLPRLDSRGVIVSPPTVVSEMPFVTYIARQGSSRSLTDAYHQDLVRALKELEWSGLCQVYVAQMEKMSLTQQLEIMARSTILIGVHGNGLTHQLFMPPSPRSTVVEIFAPKGYVHDYAILARNLSHKHYAVWNDTLQTFPDGEWYEGVKYPSDFHSQSLPVYAPVIADLIRQRLSEPL
;
A
#
# COMPACT_ATOMS: atom_id res chain seq x y z
N MET A 1 4.94 -25.09 49.02
CA MET A 1 5.30 -25.97 47.89
C MET A 1 4.24 -25.76 46.83
N LEU A 2 4.42 -25.13 45.67
CA LEU A 2 5.53 -24.48 44.98
C LEU A 2 4.84 -23.42 44.09
N TRP A 3 5.16 -22.14 44.27
CA TRP A 3 4.83 -21.11 43.29
C TRP A 3 6.05 -21.02 42.37
N GLY A 4 5.87 -21.38 41.10
CA GLY A 4 6.90 -21.25 40.08
C GLY A 4 6.81 -19.87 39.46
N GLU A 5 7.72 -18.99 39.85
CA GLU A 5 7.98 -17.72 39.17
C GLU A 5 8.63 -18.01 37.81
N GLY A 6 7.87 -17.86 36.73
CA GLY A 6 8.39 -17.78 35.37
C GLY A 6 8.66 -16.32 35.02
N LEU A 7 9.73 -15.74 35.55
CA LEU A 7 10.25 -14.46 35.07
C LEU A 7 10.82 -14.67 33.67
N HIS A 8 10.06 -14.29 32.64
CA HIS A 8 10.62 -14.02 31.32
C HIS A 8 11.51 -12.78 31.42
N THR A 9 12.81 -12.99 31.66
CA THR A 9 13.81 -11.94 31.46
C THR A 9 13.99 -11.74 29.96
N ALA A 10 13.36 -10.71 29.40
CA ALA A 10 13.82 -10.14 28.14
C ALA A 10 15.26 -9.66 28.39
N ALA A 11 16.24 -10.37 27.84
CA ALA A 11 17.62 -9.92 27.89
C ALA A 11 17.69 -8.61 27.09
N ASN A 12 17.98 -7.48 27.74
CA ASN A 12 18.27 -6.23 27.06
C ASN A 12 19.46 -6.47 26.11
N SER A 13 19.18 -6.62 24.82
CA SER A 13 20.18 -6.89 23.79
C SER A 13 20.95 -5.60 23.50
N ARG A 14 22.14 -5.46 24.07
CA ARG A 14 23.07 -4.35 23.76
C ARG A 14 24.08 -4.80 22.73
N ILE A 15 24.30 -3.99 21.69
CA ILE A 15 25.42 -4.21 20.76
C ILE A 15 26.61 -3.41 21.25
N HIS A 16 27.71 -4.11 21.53
CA HIS A 16 29.02 -3.53 21.79
C HIS A 16 29.82 -3.52 20.49
N PHE A 17 30.30 -2.36 20.06
CA PHE A 17 31.10 -2.23 18.84
C PHE A 17 32.48 -2.93 18.92
N SER A 18 32.84 -3.49 20.07
CA SER A 18 34.08 -4.25 20.32
C SER A 18 33.94 -5.78 20.25
N ALA A 19 32.73 -6.32 20.01
CA ALA A 19 32.48 -7.77 19.95
C ALA A 19 32.45 -8.33 18.50
N SER A 20 32.73 -9.62 18.33
CA SER A 20 33.00 -10.30 17.04
C SER A 20 31.84 -10.44 16.04
N THR A 21 30.76 -9.67 16.17
CA THR A 21 29.66 -9.60 15.20
C THR A 21 29.84 -8.36 14.34
N SER A 22 29.79 -8.51 13.00
CA SER A 22 29.90 -7.38 12.08
C SER A 22 28.91 -6.27 12.45
N ILE A 23 29.41 -5.04 12.58
CA ILE A 23 28.63 -3.84 12.87
C ILE A 23 28.08 -3.19 11.59
N GLU A 24 28.44 -3.73 10.43
CA GLU A 24 28.04 -3.16 9.15
C GLU A 24 26.53 -3.29 8.92
N THR A 25 25.96 -2.25 8.34
CA THR A 25 24.62 -2.24 7.76
C THR A 25 24.61 -3.14 6.53
N THR A 26 23.57 -3.94 6.36
CA THR A 26 23.42 -4.79 5.16
C THR A 26 22.09 -4.52 4.48
N ILE A 27 21.96 -4.98 3.23
CA ILE A 27 20.75 -4.87 2.42
C ILE A 27 20.14 -6.28 2.31
N PRO A 28 19.07 -6.60 3.07
CA PRO A 28 18.37 -7.87 2.93
C PRO A 28 17.85 -8.02 1.50
N GLY A 29 18.17 -9.14 0.84
CA GLY A 29 17.80 -9.38 -0.55
C GLY A 29 18.75 -8.80 -1.60
N GLY A 30 19.76 -8.03 -1.20
CA GLY A 30 20.90 -7.64 -2.05
C GLY A 30 20.75 -6.35 -2.86
N GLU A 31 19.55 -5.76 -2.96
CA GLU A 31 19.33 -4.49 -3.66
C GLU A 31 18.31 -3.60 -2.94
N LEU A 32 18.58 -2.29 -2.90
CA LEU A 32 17.66 -1.30 -2.33
C LEU A 32 16.71 -0.76 -3.39
N VAL A 33 15.43 -0.73 -3.05
CA VAL A 33 14.39 -0.14 -3.90
C VAL A 33 14.29 1.35 -3.59
N TYR A 34 14.27 2.18 -4.63
CA TYR A 34 14.31 3.64 -4.47
C TYR A 34 13.12 4.11 -3.63
N GLY A 35 13.42 4.81 -2.53
CA GLY A 35 12.43 5.28 -1.54
C GLY A 35 11.70 4.18 -0.75
N PHE A 36 12.14 2.93 -0.84
CA PHE A 36 11.67 1.79 -0.02
C PHE A 36 12.90 1.00 0.46
N GLY A 37 13.80 1.68 1.15
CA GLY A 37 15.12 1.16 1.48
C GLY A 37 15.10 0.20 2.66
N LEU A 38 15.09 -1.11 2.39
CA LEU A 38 15.16 -2.18 3.40
C LEU A 38 16.61 -2.46 3.83
N LEU A 39 16.88 -2.34 5.12
CA LEU A 39 18.22 -2.35 5.72
C LEU A 39 18.21 -3.19 7.00
N ASP A 40 19.25 -3.99 7.23
CA ASP A 40 19.55 -4.54 8.54
C ASP A 40 20.62 -3.68 9.21
N ARG A 41 20.52 -3.46 10.52
CA ARG A 41 21.43 -2.61 11.31
C ARG A 41 21.49 -1.17 10.78
N LEU A 42 20.33 -0.53 10.69
CA LEU A 42 20.24 0.92 10.47
C LEU A 42 20.45 1.62 11.82
N TYR A 43 21.42 2.53 11.88
CA TYR A 43 21.72 3.25 13.12
C TYR A 43 21.03 4.61 13.15
N LEU A 44 20.66 5.06 14.34
CA LEU A 44 20.06 6.38 14.60
C LEU A 44 20.76 7.03 15.80
N ARG A 45 21.21 8.26 15.63
CA ARG A 45 21.72 9.10 16.72
C ARG A 45 21.38 10.56 16.47
N LYS A 46 20.86 11.27 17.48
CA LYS A 46 20.45 12.70 17.39
C LYS A 46 19.52 13.00 16.20
N GLY A 47 18.63 12.07 15.85
CA GLY A 47 17.71 12.22 14.73
C GLY A 47 18.33 12.02 13.33
N THR A 48 19.61 11.64 13.24
CA THR A 48 20.29 11.34 11.98
C THR A 48 20.46 9.82 11.81
N PHE A 49 20.13 9.30 10.63
CA PHE A 49 20.42 7.91 10.30
C PHE A 49 21.87 7.70 9.87
N TYR A 50 22.42 6.52 10.15
CA TYR A 50 23.75 6.12 9.72
C TYR A 50 23.74 4.73 9.09
N ILE A 51 24.35 4.63 7.92
CA ILE A 51 24.73 3.37 7.27
C ILE A 51 26.22 3.16 7.54
N VAL A 52 26.54 2.12 8.31
CA VAL A 52 27.91 1.75 8.63
C VAL A 52 28.38 0.73 7.59
N THR A 53 29.36 1.08 6.75
CA THR A 53 29.81 0.19 5.67
C THR A 53 31.23 0.51 5.25
N SER A 54 32.03 -0.54 5.03
CA SER A 54 33.36 -0.41 4.42
C SER A 54 33.30 -0.23 2.89
N THR A 55 32.11 -0.43 2.30
CA THR A 55 31.87 -0.35 0.85
C THR A 55 30.65 0.53 0.53
N PRO A 56 30.76 1.88 0.63
CA PRO A 56 29.64 2.78 0.35
C PRO A 56 29.07 2.63 -1.06
N SER A 57 29.88 2.23 -2.03
CA SER A 57 29.46 1.99 -3.42
C SER A 57 28.52 0.79 -3.61
N ALA A 58 28.37 -0.07 -2.59
CA ALA A 58 27.38 -1.15 -2.60
C ALA A 58 25.95 -0.66 -2.32
N PHE A 59 25.81 0.60 -1.88
CA PHE A 59 24.54 1.24 -1.60
C PHE A 59 24.22 2.26 -2.69
N PRO A 60 22.93 2.53 -2.97
CA PRO A 60 22.55 3.62 -3.85
C PRO A 60 22.88 4.97 -3.18
N GLN A 61 22.94 6.02 -3.99
CA GLN A 61 23.11 7.38 -3.50
C GLN A 61 22.01 7.76 -2.51
N ARG A 62 22.35 8.68 -1.59
CA ARG A 62 21.48 9.12 -0.50
C ARG A 62 20.09 9.57 -0.98
N GLU A 63 20.03 10.30 -2.09
CA GLU A 63 18.80 10.79 -2.72
C GLU A 63 17.84 9.69 -3.19
N HIS A 64 18.33 8.46 -3.37
CA HIS A 64 17.49 7.30 -3.70
C HIS A 64 16.97 6.57 -2.45
N ILE A 65 17.43 6.93 -1.25
CA ILE A 65 17.02 6.31 0.03
C ILE A 65 16.09 7.24 0.81
N ILE A 66 16.49 8.50 0.96
CA ILE A 66 15.84 9.48 1.85
C ILE A 66 15.88 10.88 1.23
N ALA A 67 15.08 11.79 1.77
CA ALA A 67 15.02 13.19 1.36
C ALA A 67 14.84 14.07 2.59
N ARG A 68 14.98 15.40 2.44
CA ARG A 68 14.58 16.32 3.51
C ARG A 68 13.09 16.21 3.77
N PRO A 69 12.65 16.18 5.04
CA PRO A 69 11.25 16.00 5.41
C PRO A 69 10.49 17.33 5.27
N LEU A 70 10.32 17.79 4.04
CA LEU A 70 9.60 19.01 3.70
C LEU A 70 8.50 18.69 2.70
N ASP A 71 7.41 19.46 2.78
CA ASP A 71 6.34 19.38 1.79
C ASP A 71 6.87 19.63 0.38
N MET A 72 6.45 18.77 -0.54
CA MET A 72 6.78 18.90 -1.95
C MET A 72 6.17 20.18 -2.53
N GLY A 73 6.97 20.91 -3.30
CA GLY A 73 6.55 22.13 -4.00
C GLY A 73 7.64 22.64 -4.96
N PRO A 74 7.30 23.52 -5.92
CA PRO A 74 8.22 23.95 -6.98
C PRO A 74 9.48 24.67 -6.48
N ASP A 75 9.40 25.35 -5.33
CA ASP A 75 10.49 26.18 -4.78
C ASP A 75 11.16 25.54 -3.55
N ARG A 76 11.08 24.20 -3.41
CA ARG A 76 11.60 23.48 -2.25
C ARG A 76 12.77 22.59 -2.64
N ASP A 77 13.92 22.81 -2.02
CA ASP A 77 15.04 21.88 -2.10
C ASP A 77 14.84 20.72 -1.12
N LEU A 78 14.52 19.56 -1.66
CA LEU A 78 14.27 18.32 -0.92
C LEU A 78 15.51 17.42 -0.85
N SER A 79 16.65 17.85 -1.38
CA SER A 79 17.88 17.06 -1.45
C SER A 79 18.38 16.71 -0.05
N PRO A 80 18.62 15.43 0.27
CA PRO A 80 19.04 15.01 1.60
C PRO A 80 20.46 15.49 1.91
N THR A 81 20.70 15.79 3.18
CA THR A 81 22.00 16.21 3.71
C THR A 81 22.50 15.22 4.76
N ASP A 82 23.64 15.53 5.37
CA ASP A 82 24.19 14.75 6.48
C ASP A 82 23.29 14.82 7.73
N LYS A 83 22.27 15.68 7.75
CA LYS A 83 21.27 15.72 8.83
C LYS A 83 20.30 14.53 8.78
N GLU A 84 19.98 14.05 7.58
CA GLU A 84 19.02 12.97 7.37
C GLU A 84 19.70 11.59 7.39
N LEU A 85 20.80 11.42 6.65
CA LEU A 85 21.49 10.12 6.53
C LEU A 85 22.98 10.29 6.24
N GLN A 86 23.84 9.58 6.96
CA GLN A 86 25.29 9.55 6.70
C GLN A 86 25.79 8.14 6.41
N PHE A 87 26.81 8.04 5.55
CA PHE A 87 27.60 6.81 5.38
C PHE A 87 28.88 6.99 6.17
N ILE A 88 29.21 6.01 7.02
CA ILE A 88 30.44 6.05 7.83
C ILE A 88 31.19 4.74 7.74
N ASP A 89 32.52 4.81 7.82
CA ASP A 89 33.36 3.63 7.85
C ASP A 89 33.22 2.91 9.21
N PRO A 90 33.27 1.56 9.27
CA PRO A 90 33.23 0.83 10.53
C PRO A 90 34.28 1.28 11.55
N SER A 91 35.46 1.76 11.09
CA SER A 91 36.51 2.28 11.97
C SER A 91 36.15 3.61 12.66
N GLU A 92 35.22 4.39 12.08
CA GLU A 92 34.75 5.67 12.64
C GLU A 92 33.51 5.50 13.53
N ALA A 93 32.84 4.35 13.46
CA ALA A 93 31.56 4.09 14.11
C ALA A 93 31.62 4.33 15.63
N ALA A 94 32.64 3.85 16.34
CA ALA A 94 32.74 4.07 17.79
C ALA A 94 32.89 5.56 18.18
N THR A 95 33.56 6.35 17.34
CA THR A 95 33.73 7.79 17.57
C THR A 95 32.42 8.55 17.32
N ILE A 96 31.71 8.20 16.25
CA ILE A 96 30.50 8.91 15.80
C ILE A 96 29.25 8.43 16.52
N LEU A 97 29.12 7.13 16.78
CA LEU A 97 27.96 6.47 17.38
C LEU A 97 28.19 6.11 18.86
N GLY A 98 29.40 6.30 19.40
CA GLY A 98 29.73 5.86 20.76
C GLY A 98 30.00 4.36 20.85
N GLU A 99 30.30 3.87 22.05
CA GLU A 99 30.75 2.49 22.27
C GLU A 99 29.62 1.45 22.34
N GLN A 100 28.37 1.90 22.47
CA GLN A 100 27.20 1.03 22.66
C GLN A 100 26.01 1.54 21.85
N ALA A 101 25.24 0.59 21.32
CA ALA A 101 23.96 0.87 20.70
C ALA A 101 22.83 0.09 21.41
N LEU A 102 21.70 0.77 21.60
CA LEU A 102 20.46 0.16 22.07
C LEU A 102 19.75 -0.49 20.88
N THR A 103 19.50 -1.79 20.96
CA THR A 103 18.82 -2.52 19.89
C THR A 103 17.34 -2.20 19.88
N VAL A 104 16.82 -1.86 18.70
CA VAL A 104 15.40 -1.77 18.42
C VAL A 104 15.02 -3.02 17.62
N GLU A 105 14.55 -4.04 18.35
CA GLU A 105 14.30 -5.40 17.83
C GLU A 105 13.10 -5.46 16.87
N GLY A 106 13.15 -6.40 15.93
CA GLY A 106 12.10 -6.64 14.94
C GLY A 106 12.13 -5.70 13.73
N PHE A 107 11.11 -5.80 12.88
CA PHE A 107 11.00 -4.98 11.67
C PHE A 107 10.33 -3.64 11.96
N THR A 108 11.02 -2.55 11.65
CA THR A 108 10.54 -1.16 11.77
C THR A 108 10.28 -0.56 10.40
N LEU A 109 9.04 -0.18 10.10
CA LEU A 109 8.71 0.62 8.91
C LEU A 109 8.80 2.10 9.27
N ILE A 110 9.65 2.86 8.59
CA ILE A 110 9.85 4.29 8.86
C ILE A 110 9.25 5.06 7.69
N ALA A 111 8.01 5.56 7.85
CA ALA A 111 7.41 6.40 6.82
C ALA A 111 7.88 7.85 7.04
N TYR A 112 8.78 8.29 6.18
CA TYR A 112 9.58 9.50 6.35
C TYR A 112 8.99 10.75 5.68
N ASP A 113 7.83 10.65 5.02
CA ASP A 113 7.17 11.86 4.48
C ASP A 113 6.54 12.70 5.61
N THR A 114 6.22 13.96 5.28
CA THR A 114 5.42 14.86 6.11
C THR A 114 3.93 14.50 6.04
N GLU A 115 3.09 15.23 6.79
CA GLU A 115 1.63 15.08 6.76
C GLU A 115 0.99 15.26 5.37
N GLN A 116 1.67 15.91 4.41
CA GLN A 116 1.15 16.31 3.10
C GLN A 116 0.37 15.21 2.38
N PHE A 117 0.79 13.95 2.52
CA PHE A 117 0.15 12.80 1.87
C PHE A 117 -0.39 11.73 2.85
N MET A 118 -0.15 11.86 4.15
CA MET A 118 -0.40 10.78 5.12
C MET A 118 -1.88 10.58 5.46
N HIS A 119 -2.67 11.65 5.44
CA HIS A 119 -4.10 11.64 5.75
C HIS A 119 -5.00 11.20 4.57
N HIS A 120 -4.46 10.47 3.59
CA HIS A 120 -5.24 10.03 2.42
C HIS A 120 -5.19 8.51 2.25
N PHE A 121 -6.36 7.87 2.18
CA PHE A 121 -6.50 6.42 2.12
C PHE A 121 -5.67 5.75 1.00
N TYR A 122 -5.71 6.29 -0.23
CA TYR A 122 -4.86 5.81 -1.32
C TYR A 122 -3.36 5.92 -1.04
N HIS A 123 -2.88 7.05 -0.50
CA HIS A 123 -1.45 7.26 -0.29
C HIS A 123 -0.93 6.33 0.81
N TRP A 124 -1.70 6.15 1.89
CA TRP A 124 -1.35 5.23 2.97
C TRP A 124 -1.39 3.77 2.51
N TRP A 125 -2.54 3.29 2.04
CA TRP A 125 -2.70 1.85 1.74
C TRP A 125 -2.21 1.46 0.34
N GLY A 126 -2.50 2.28 -0.65
CA GLY A 126 -2.18 2.01 -2.05
C GLY A 126 -0.75 2.32 -2.46
N GLU A 127 -0.01 3.12 -1.68
CA GLU A 127 1.39 3.42 -1.98
C GLU A 127 2.36 2.98 -0.87
N ILE A 128 2.19 3.48 0.36
CA ILE A 128 3.14 3.23 1.46
C ILE A 128 3.08 1.77 1.90
N ILE A 129 1.90 1.29 2.34
CA ILE A 129 1.76 -0.09 2.86
C ILE A 129 1.93 -1.11 1.74
N LEU A 130 1.28 -0.91 0.59
CA LEU A 130 1.41 -1.82 -0.55
C LEU A 130 2.85 -1.91 -1.06
N GLY A 131 3.52 -0.76 -1.24
CA GLY A 131 4.91 -0.72 -1.70
C GLY A 131 5.87 -1.36 -0.70
N ALA A 132 5.75 -1.02 0.59
CA ALA A 132 6.58 -1.61 1.64
C ALA A 132 6.38 -3.13 1.74
N TRP A 133 5.13 -3.59 1.71
CA TRP A 133 4.84 -5.01 1.76
C TRP A 133 5.35 -5.76 0.52
N ARG A 134 5.28 -5.14 -0.66
CA ARG A 134 5.83 -5.70 -1.90
C ARG A 134 7.33 -5.94 -1.78
N VAL A 135 8.09 -4.93 -1.33
CA VAL A 135 9.55 -5.03 -1.12
C VAL A 135 9.87 -6.07 -0.06
N TYR A 136 9.16 -6.06 1.06
CA TYR A 136 9.43 -6.98 2.16
C TYR A 136 9.09 -8.44 1.81
N SER A 137 8.00 -8.67 1.07
CA SER A 137 7.61 -10.01 0.60
C SER A 137 8.59 -10.61 -0.43
N ALA A 138 9.44 -9.79 -1.04
CA ALA A 138 10.46 -10.29 -1.97
C ALA A 138 11.53 -11.15 -1.26
N LEU A 139 11.73 -10.97 0.06
CA LEU A 139 12.68 -11.76 0.85
C LEU A 139 12.35 -13.25 0.89
N THR A 140 11.08 -13.61 0.79
CA THR A 140 10.62 -15.02 0.76
C THR A 140 10.62 -15.63 -0.63
N GLY A 141 10.98 -14.84 -1.66
CA GLY A 141 10.96 -15.25 -3.06
C GLY A 141 9.56 -15.53 -3.64
N PRO A 142 9.49 -16.02 -4.89
CA PRO A 142 8.21 -16.33 -5.57
C PRO A 142 7.49 -17.56 -5.00
N SER A 143 8.12 -18.27 -4.06
CA SER A 143 7.64 -19.53 -3.46
C SER A 143 6.53 -19.37 -2.42
N LEU A 144 6.11 -18.14 -2.08
CA LEU A 144 4.98 -17.93 -1.17
C LEU A 144 3.69 -18.53 -1.74
N SER A 145 3.26 -19.65 -1.18
CA SER A 145 1.93 -20.21 -1.45
C SER A 145 0.86 -19.44 -0.69
N ALA A 146 -0.37 -19.33 -1.21
CA ALA A 146 -1.48 -18.67 -0.51
C ALA A 146 -1.88 -19.35 0.83
N ARG A 147 -1.27 -20.51 1.14
CA ARG A 147 -1.44 -21.30 2.37
C ARG A 147 -0.22 -21.26 3.29
N ASP A 148 0.87 -20.60 2.88
CA ASP A 148 2.09 -20.51 3.69
C ASP A 148 1.87 -19.63 4.91
N THR A 149 1.99 -20.24 6.08
CA THR A 149 2.07 -19.56 7.38
C THR A 149 3.48 -18.99 7.64
N THR A 150 4.39 -19.11 6.67
CA THR A 150 5.77 -18.62 6.71
C THR A 150 5.92 -17.19 6.20
N ALA A 151 4.83 -16.55 5.77
CA ALA A 151 4.86 -15.13 5.43
C ALA A 151 5.36 -14.32 6.64
N PRO A 152 6.34 -13.42 6.46
CA PRO A 152 6.90 -12.69 7.57
C PRO A 152 5.81 -11.83 8.21
N SER A 153 5.79 -11.74 9.54
CA SER A 153 4.91 -10.79 10.22
C SER A 153 5.22 -9.38 9.71
N PHE A 154 4.18 -8.58 9.45
CA PHE A 154 4.38 -7.17 9.10
C PHE A 154 5.13 -6.42 10.21
N ALA A 155 5.52 -5.18 9.92
CA ALA A 155 6.33 -4.36 10.81
C ALA A 155 5.82 -4.38 12.26
N SER A 156 6.71 -4.69 13.21
CA SER A 156 6.41 -4.62 14.65
C SER A 156 6.07 -3.20 15.07
N ARG A 157 6.62 -2.21 14.35
CA ARG A 157 6.36 -0.79 14.54
C ARG A 157 6.37 -0.01 13.22
N ILE A 158 5.51 0.99 13.14
CA ILE A 158 5.55 2.03 12.12
C ILE A 158 5.92 3.34 12.81
N LEU A 159 7.05 3.89 12.42
CA LEU A 159 7.57 5.15 12.91
C LEU A 159 7.25 6.24 11.89
N LEU A 160 6.67 7.35 12.37
CA LEU A 160 6.26 8.51 11.58
C LEU A 160 6.99 9.77 12.11
N PRO A 161 8.28 9.95 11.78
CA PRO A 161 9.12 11.00 12.39
C PRO A 161 8.61 12.44 12.19
N HIS A 162 7.79 12.65 11.16
CA HIS A 162 7.38 13.99 10.70
C HIS A 162 5.87 14.13 10.61
N VAL A 163 5.15 13.34 11.42
CA VAL A 163 3.70 13.33 11.50
C VAL A 163 3.31 13.45 12.97
N PHE A 164 2.56 14.48 13.31
CA PHE A 164 2.14 14.80 14.66
C PHE A 164 0.70 14.35 14.93
N GLY A 165 0.41 13.96 16.17
CA GLY A 165 -0.95 13.69 16.63
C GLY A 165 -1.75 12.72 15.74
N GLN A 166 -2.72 13.25 14.98
CA GLN A 166 -3.65 12.48 14.16
C GLN A 166 -3.47 12.71 12.66
N GLU A 167 -2.38 13.33 12.21
CA GLU A 167 -2.13 13.75 10.83
C GLU A 167 -2.02 12.60 9.82
N TRP A 168 -1.87 11.34 10.25
CA TRP A 168 -1.94 10.16 9.36
C TRP A 168 -3.35 9.59 9.20
N ARG A 169 -4.31 10.05 10.01
CA ARG A 169 -5.69 9.57 9.93
C ARG A 169 -6.42 10.30 8.83
N ASP A 170 -6.99 9.54 7.91
CA ASP A 170 -7.83 10.07 6.86
C ASP A 170 -9.19 10.53 7.39
N ILE A 171 -9.79 11.51 6.72
CA ILE A 171 -11.10 12.08 7.09
C ILE A 171 -12.19 10.99 7.22
N PRO A 172 -12.27 9.98 6.32
CA PRO A 172 -13.21 8.86 6.47
C PRO A 172 -12.92 7.89 7.63
N GLY A 173 -11.72 7.96 8.25
CA GLY A 173 -11.31 7.08 9.35
C GLY A 173 -10.91 5.67 8.93
N LEU A 174 -10.64 5.42 7.64
CA LEU A 174 -10.31 4.08 7.12
C LEU A 174 -8.90 3.66 7.50
N ASN A 175 -7.91 4.55 7.43
CA ASN A 175 -6.51 4.27 7.73
C ASN A 175 -6.39 3.64 9.11
N ALA A 176 -6.91 4.31 10.13
CA ALA A 176 -6.76 3.84 11.50
C ALA A 176 -7.53 2.55 11.78
N GLY A 177 -8.77 2.44 11.29
CA GLY A 177 -9.58 1.23 11.48
C GLY A 177 -8.94 0.02 10.80
N LEU A 178 -8.48 0.18 9.56
CA LEU A 178 -7.81 -0.87 8.80
C LEU A 178 -6.47 -1.24 9.43
N MET A 179 -5.66 -0.29 9.88
CA MET A 179 -4.39 -0.60 10.53
C MET A 179 -4.58 -1.48 11.77
N ARG A 180 -5.64 -1.24 12.55
CA ARG A 180 -5.97 -2.07 13.73
C ARG A 180 -6.55 -3.43 13.36
N ALA A 181 -7.29 -3.52 12.25
CA ALA A 181 -7.82 -4.79 11.75
C ALA A 181 -6.71 -5.65 11.12
N THR A 182 -5.81 -5.07 10.35
CA THR A 182 -4.76 -5.78 9.63
C THR A 182 -3.57 -6.11 10.52
N PHE A 183 -3.13 -5.18 11.37
CA PHE A 183 -1.92 -5.30 12.17
C PHE A 183 -2.18 -4.92 13.64
N PRO A 184 -2.94 -5.75 14.39
CA PRO A 184 -3.40 -5.41 15.73
C PRO A 184 -2.26 -5.20 16.75
N SER A 185 -1.10 -5.83 16.53
CA SER A 185 0.06 -5.75 17.43
C SER A 185 1.10 -4.70 17.00
N THR A 186 0.91 -4.04 15.86
CA THR A 186 1.87 -3.04 15.35
C THR A 186 1.68 -1.70 16.06
N SER A 187 2.74 -1.20 16.70
CA SER A 187 2.74 0.17 17.21
C SER A 187 2.79 1.17 16.06
N ILE A 188 2.09 2.29 16.21
CA ILE A 188 2.23 3.46 15.33
C ILE A 188 2.75 4.57 16.24
N GLU A 189 4.00 4.96 15.99
CA GLU A 189 4.80 5.88 16.79
C GLU A 189 4.99 7.16 15.99
N ASN A 190 4.50 8.28 16.50
CA ASN A 190 4.48 9.57 15.82
C ASN A 190 5.76 10.38 16.12
N ALA A 191 5.81 11.62 15.65
CA ALA A 191 6.93 12.53 15.83
C ALA A 191 7.38 12.69 17.30
N ASP A 192 6.46 12.68 18.26
CA ASP A 192 6.82 12.79 19.68
C ASP A 192 7.77 11.64 20.13
N GLN A 193 7.48 10.41 19.69
CA GLN A 193 8.36 9.26 19.98
C GLN A 193 9.72 9.38 19.28
N TRP A 194 9.74 9.95 18.06
CA TRP A 194 10.97 10.23 17.35
C TRP A 194 11.83 11.28 18.07
N ASP A 195 11.20 12.34 18.56
CA ASP A 195 11.86 13.41 19.30
C ASP A 195 12.46 12.89 20.61
N ASP A 196 11.75 11.99 21.32
CA ASP A 196 12.29 11.30 22.50
C ASP A 196 13.56 10.51 22.18
N LEU A 197 13.59 9.77 21.06
CA LEU A 197 14.79 9.04 20.62
C LEU A 197 15.94 10.00 20.27
N ALA A 198 15.64 11.14 19.63
CA ALA A 198 16.63 12.13 19.25
C ALA A 198 17.27 12.83 20.46
N VAL A 199 16.49 13.11 21.53
CA VAL A 199 16.93 13.81 22.73
C VAL A 199 17.82 12.96 23.64
N LEU A 200 17.66 11.62 23.64
CA LEU A 200 18.39 10.73 24.53
C LEU A 200 19.92 10.71 24.33
N ASP A 201 20.45 11.28 23.23
CA ASP A 201 21.88 11.23 22.80
C ASP A 201 22.52 9.83 22.90
N ASN A 202 21.69 8.79 22.82
CA ASN A 202 22.11 7.41 22.68
C ASN A 202 22.09 7.03 21.20
N THR A 203 22.89 6.03 20.85
CA THR A 203 22.76 5.36 19.55
C THR A 203 21.73 4.25 19.66
N PHE A 204 20.80 4.24 18.72
CA PHE A 204 19.88 3.14 18.49
C PHE A 204 20.30 2.39 17.23
N VAL A 205 20.08 1.08 17.22
CA VAL A 205 20.29 0.24 16.04
C VAL A 205 19.01 -0.54 15.79
N PHE A 206 18.35 -0.26 14.67
CA PHE A 206 17.22 -1.04 14.21
C PHE A 206 17.73 -2.37 13.67
N GLU A 207 17.23 -3.48 14.23
CA GLU A 207 17.58 -4.82 13.76
C GLU A 207 17.30 -4.95 12.26
N ARG A 208 16.08 -4.57 11.86
CA ARG A 208 15.66 -4.38 10.48
C ARG A 208 14.77 -3.16 10.35
N ALA A 209 15.08 -2.29 9.39
CA ALA A 209 14.27 -1.12 9.10
C ALA A 209 14.02 -0.96 7.60
N MET A 210 12.89 -0.36 7.24
CA MET A 210 12.64 0.12 5.90
C MET A 210 12.35 1.62 5.94
N ILE A 211 13.19 2.41 5.28
CA ILE A 211 12.91 3.84 5.08
C ILE A 211 11.99 3.95 3.86
N VAL A 212 10.76 4.42 4.08
CA VAL A 212 9.81 4.75 3.03
C VAL A 212 9.79 6.26 2.84
N CYS A 213 10.24 6.73 1.68
CA CYS A 213 10.36 8.13 1.35
C CYS A 213 9.87 8.39 -0.09
N ARG A 214 8.79 9.16 -0.23
CA ARG A 214 8.14 9.48 -1.51
C ARG A 214 9.04 10.24 -2.46
N VAL A 215 9.75 11.24 -1.96
CA VAL A 215 10.66 12.06 -2.78
C VAL A 215 11.79 11.19 -3.34
N ALA A 216 12.37 10.32 -2.51
CA ALA A 216 13.38 9.37 -2.95
C ALA A 216 12.81 8.38 -3.97
N ALA A 217 11.58 7.86 -3.77
CA ALA A 217 10.93 6.97 -4.73
C ALA A 217 10.68 7.64 -6.09
N GLN A 218 10.45 8.96 -6.12
CA GLN A 218 10.22 9.71 -7.35
C GLN A 218 11.47 9.91 -8.22
N THR A 219 12.66 9.68 -7.67
CA THR A 219 13.91 9.67 -8.46
C THR A 219 13.99 8.47 -9.42
N HIS A 220 13.22 7.41 -9.16
CA HIS A 220 13.20 6.21 -10.01
C HIS A 220 12.62 6.50 -11.41
N GLY A 221 13.18 5.87 -12.44
CA GLY A 221 12.80 6.13 -13.84
C GLY A 221 11.30 5.92 -14.12
N LEU A 222 10.69 4.88 -13.55
CA LEU A 222 9.24 4.63 -13.73
C LEU A 222 8.35 5.71 -13.09
N SER A 223 8.85 6.42 -12.08
CA SER A 223 8.11 7.50 -11.43
C SER A 223 7.93 8.70 -12.35
N LYS A 224 8.78 8.88 -13.36
CA LYS A 224 8.60 9.88 -14.42
C LYS A 224 7.40 9.58 -15.31
N SER A 225 7.06 8.31 -15.49
CA SER A 225 5.93 7.87 -16.32
C SER A 225 4.63 7.84 -15.53
N TRP A 226 4.67 7.36 -14.28
CA TRP A 226 3.46 7.08 -13.51
C TRP A 226 3.13 8.14 -12.46
N HIS A 227 4.09 8.97 -12.06
CA HIS A 227 3.94 10.02 -11.04
C HIS A 227 3.42 9.49 -9.68
N LYS A 228 3.82 8.28 -9.29
CA LYS A 228 3.46 7.64 -8.02
C LYS A 228 4.70 7.16 -7.30
N MET A 229 4.69 7.10 -5.97
CA MET A 229 5.88 6.58 -5.26
C MET A 229 5.98 5.07 -5.43
N ILE A 230 4.85 4.36 -5.51
CA ILE A 230 4.83 2.91 -5.63
C ILE A 230 5.50 2.40 -6.93
N SER A 231 5.68 3.25 -7.95
CA SER A 231 6.28 2.82 -9.21
C SER A 231 7.71 2.30 -9.08
N SER A 232 8.49 2.74 -8.09
CA SER A 232 9.82 2.18 -7.85
C SER A 232 9.78 0.70 -7.44
N THR A 233 8.69 0.27 -6.81
CA THR A 233 8.52 -1.13 -6.34
C THR A 233 8.07 -2.08 -7.44
N MET A 234 7.70 -1.58 -8.60
CA MET A 234 7.06 -2.37 -9.66
C MET A 234 8.04 -3.28 -10.40
N ALA A 235 9.34 -2.98 -10.33
CA ALA A 235 10.42 -3.83 -10.81
C ALA A 235 10.76 -4.98 -9.84
N VAL A 236 10.26 -4.94 -8.61
CA VAL A 236 10.55 -5.97 -7.60
C VAL A 236 9.83 -7.26 -7.97
N ASN A 237 10.58 -8.35 -8.07
CA ASN A 237 10.02 -9.67 -8.33
C ASN A 237 9.42 -10.26 -7.04
N VAL A 238 8.12 -10.56 -7.06
CA VAL A 238 7.38 -11.10 -5.91
C VAL A 238 6.28 -12.03 -6.42
N SER A 239 5.81 -12.95 -5.58
CA SER A 239 4.67 -13.80 -5.90
C SER A 239 3.42 -12.97 -6.25
N ASN A 240 2.64 -13.39 -7.25
CA ASN A 240 1.35 -12.74 -7.59
C ASN A 240 0.31 -12.81 -6.44
N THR A 241 0.56 -13.63 -5.42
CA THR A 241 -0.27 -13.74 -4.21
C THR A 241 0.29 -12.99 -3.02
N PHE A 242 1.32 -12.14 -3.20
CA PHE A 242 2.01 -11.47 -2.09
C PHE A 242 1.06 -10.67 -1.19
N TRP A 243 -0.02 -10.10 -1.73
CA TRP A 243 -1.00 -9.33 -0.96
C TRP A 243 -2.00 -10.18 -0.16
N GLU A 244 -2.17 -11.47 -0.49
CA GLU A 244 -3.19 -12.33 0.13
C GLU A 244 -3.06 -12.44 1.66
N PRO A 245 -1.87 -12.49 2.29
CA PRO A 245 -1.75 -12.44 3.75
C PRO A 245 -2.37 -11.18 4.36
N ILE A 246 -2.14 -10.00 3.77
CA ILE A 246 -2.76 -8.74 4.24
C ILE A 246 -4.27 -8.78 4.04
N ARG A 247 -4.72 -9.20 2.85
CA ARG A 247 -6.14 -9.30 2.53
C ARG A 247 -6.87 -10.24 3.50
N ARG A 248 -6.32 -11.44 3.69
CA ARG A 248 -6.81 -12.48 4.61
C ARG A 248 -7.01 -11.93 6.01
N THR A 249 -5.95 -11.39 6.62
CA THR A 249 -5.98 -10.91 8.00
C THR A 249 -6.97 -9.76 8.15
N THR A 250 -6.93 -8.78 7.23
CA THR A 250 -7.83 -7.62 7.29
C THR A 250 -9.29 -8.05 7.21
N VAL A 251 -9.63 -8.88 6.21
CA VAL A 251 -11.01 -9.30 5.97
C VAL A 251 -11.49 -10.20 7.11
N GLN A 252 -10.72 -11.22 7.51
CA GLN A 252 -11.11 -12.11 8.60
C GLN A 252 -11.31 -11.37 9.93
N ASN A 253 -10.42 -10.44 10.29
CA ASN A 253 -10.55 -9.67 11.53
C ASN A 253 -11.71 -8.67 11.49
N THR A 254 -12.13 -8.23 10.30
CA THR A 254 -13.19 -7.22 10.16
C THR A 254 -14.58 -7.84 10.04
N ILE A 255 -14.74 -8.88 9.21
CA ILE A 255 -16.05 -9.48 8.88
C ILE A 255 -16.22 -10.92 9.42
N GLY A 256 -15.16 -11.52 9.97
CA GLY A 256 -15.21 -12.84 10.62
C GLY A 256 -15.04 -14.04 9.67
N TYR A 257 -14.89 -13.82 8.37
CA TYR A 257 -14.71 -14.90 7.40
C TYR A 257 -13.97 -14.41 6.14
N LEU A 258 -13.52 -15.33 5.28
CA LEU A 258 -12.78 -15.00 4.05
C LEU A 258 -13.46 -15.59 2.81
N PRO A 259 -14.15 -14.78 2.00
CA PRO A 259 -14.66 -15.23 0.71
C PRO A 259 -13.54 -15.73 -0.21
N ARG A 260 -13.81 -16.83 -0.92
CA ARG A 260 -12.97 -17.31 -2.03
C ARG A 260 -13.82 -17.46 -3.28
N LEU A 261 -13.30 -16.92 -4.38
CA LEU A 261 -13.90 -17.05 -5.70
C LEU A 261 -13.33 -18.26 -6.44
N ASP A 262 -14.16 -18.92 -7.25
CA ASP A 262 -13.70 -19.86 -8.27
C ASP A 262 -13.32 -19.14 -9.58
N SER A 263 -13.01 -19.90 -10.63
CA SER A 263 -12.68 -19.35 -11.95
C SER A 263 -13.84 -18.61 -12.63
N ARG A 264 -15.09 -18.87 -12.23
CA ARG A 264 -16.28 -18.17 -12.71
C ARG A 264 -16.54 -16.87 -11.94
N GLY A 265 -15.74 -16.60 -10.89
CA GLY A 265 -15.90 -15.41 -10.06
C GLY A 265 -17.06 -15.49 -9.08
N VAL A 266 -17.58 -16.70 -8.79
CA VAL A 266 -18.62 -16.90 -7.77
C VAL A 266 -18.01 -17.32 -6.44
N ILE A 267 -18.67 -17.01 -5.32
CA ILE A 267 -18.18 -17.36 -3.99
C ILE A 267 -18.44 -18.84 -3.72
N VAL A 268 -17.37 -19.61 -3.51
CA VAL A 268 -17.44 -21.05 -3.22
C VAL A 268 -17.07 -21.40 -1.79
N SER A 269 -16.61 -20.43 -1.01
CA SER A 269 -16.22 -20.62 0.39
C SER A 269 -16.24 -19.30 1.16
N PRO A 270 -16.57 -19.30 2.47
CA PRO A 270 -17.08 -20.45 3.26
C PRO A 270 -18.52 -20.86 2.86
N PRO A 271 -18.98 -22.07 3.26
CA PRO A 271 -20.33 -22.56 2.93
C PRO A 271 -21.48 -21.63 3.33
N THR A 272 -21.27 -20.79 4.35
CA THR A 272 -22.28 -19.86 4.88
C THR A 272 -22.55 -18.66 3.97
N VAL A 273 -21.71 -18.39 2.98
CA VAL A 273 -21.79 -17.20 2.11
C VAL A 273 -21.56 -17.54 0.63
N VAL A 274 -21.76 -18.79 0.25
CA VAL A 274 -21.66 -19.22 -1.16
C VAL A 274 -22.66 -18.47 -2.03
N SER A 275 -22.28 -18.22 -3.29
CA SER A 275 -23.15 -17.57 -4.26
C SER A 275 -23.25 -18.38 -5.55
N GLU A 276 -24.41 -18.32 -6.19
CA GLU A 276 -24.62 -18.91 -7.51
C GLU A 276 -24.17 -17.98 -8.65
N MET A 277 -24.02 -16.69 -8.35
CA MET A 277 -23.68 -15.64 -9.30
C MET A 277 -22.53 -14.76 -8.80
N PRO A 278 -21.74 -14.16 -9.71
CA PRO A 278 -20.71 -13.17 -9.37
C PRO A 278 -21.32 -11.88 -8.83
N PHE A 279 -20.55 -11.11 -8.06
CA PHE A 279 -20.97 -9.81 -7.53
C PHE A 279 -20.36 -8.67 -8.34
N VAL A 280 -21.21 -7.76 -8.79
CA VAL A 280 -20.82 -6.50 -9.43
C VAL A 280 -21.15 -5.37 -8.47
N THR A 281 -20.13 -4.63 -8.04
CA THR A 281 -20.31 -3.49 -7.14
C THR A 281 -20.00 -2.20 -7.87
N TYR A 282 -20.95 -1.26 -7.85
CA TYR A 282 -20.75 0.10 -8.32
C TYR A 282 -20.65 1.05 -7.11
N ILE A 283 -19.49 1.71 -6.96
CA ILE A 283 -19.30 2.79 -6.00
C ILE A 283 -19.94 4.06 -6.58
N ALA A 284 -21.17 4.34 -6.15
CA ALA A 284 -21.88 5.56 -6.45
C ALA A 284 -21.31 6.72 -5.64
N ARG A 285 -20.98 7.82 -6.32
CA ARG A 285 -20.33 9.00 -5.73
C ARG A 285 -21.16 10.27 -5.84
N GLN A 286 -22.48 10.14 -6.01
CA GLN A 286 -23.40 11.28 -6.21
C GLN A 286 -23.41 12.27 -5.03
N GLY A 287 -22.93 11.88 -3.84
CA GLY A 287 -22.76 12.76 -2.68
C GLY A 287 -21.39 13.44 -2.58
N SER A 288 -20.52 13.36 -3.59
CA SER A 288 -19.13 13.82 -3.48
C SER A 288 -18.76 14.91 -4.50
N SER A 289 -17.55 15.48 -4.38
CA SER A 289 -17.03 16.49 -5.30
C SER A 289 -16.73 15.96 -6.71
N ARG A 290 -16.75 14.64 -6.91
CA ARG A 290 -16.49 14.01 -8.21
C ARG A 290 -17.47 12.88 -8.48
N SER A 291 -18.29 13.03 -9.50
CA SER A 291 -19.45 12.18 -9.75
C SER A 291 -19.84 12.16 -11.22
N LEU A 292 -20.73 11.22 -11.56
CA LEU A 292 -21.46 11.27 -12.81
C LEU A 292 -22.55 12.34 -12.71
N THR A 293 -23.03 12.83 -13.85
CA THR A 293 -24.32 13.54 -13.86
C THR A 293 -25.44 12.60 -13.40
N ASP A 294 -26.54 13.14 -12.88
CA ASP A 294 -27.67 12.32 -12.41
C ASP A 294 -28.26 11.45 -13.53
N ALA A 295 -28.34 11.96 -14.75
CA ALA A 295 -28.82 11.19 -15.90
C ALA A 295 -27.92 9.97 -16.17
N TYR A 296 -26.61 10.18 -16.28
CA TYR A 296 -25.65 9.10 -16.50
C TYR A 296 -25.59 8.11 -15.34
N HIS A 297 -25.73 8.59 -14.10
CA HIS A 297 -25.83 7.73 -12.93
C HIS A 297 -27.07 6.83 -13.00
N GLN A 298 -28.25 7.39 -13.29
CA GLN A 298 -29.50 6.63 -13.40
C GLN A 298 -29.45 5.61 -14.53
N ASP A 299 -28.91 5.99 -15.69
CA ASP A 299 -28.76 5.09 -16.84
C ASP A 299 -27.78 3.95 -16.53
N LEU A 300 -26.66 4.22 -15.84
CA LEU A 300 -25.74 3.18 -15.39
C LEU A 300 -26.41 2.23 -14.40
N VAL A 301 -27.10 2.75 -13.39
CA VAL A 301 -27.83 1.92 -12.42
C VAL A 301 -28.87 1.04 -13.11
N ARG A 302 -29.61 1.59 -14.08
CA ARG A 302 -30.60 0.82 -14.87
C ARG A 302 -29.93 -0.32 -15.63
N ALA A 303 -28.86 -0.03 -16.37
CA ALA A 303 -28.15 -1.04 -17.16
C ALA A 303 -27.55 -2.15 -16.27
N LEU A 304 -27.02 -1.81 -15.09
CA LEU A 304 -26.53 -2.81 -14.14
C LEU A 304 -27.69 -3.67 -13.59
N LYS A 305 -28.83 -3.07 -13.24
CA LYS A 305 -30.01 -3.82 -12.76
C LYS A 305 -30.60 -4.74 -13.82
N GLU A 306 -30.50 -4.39 -15.10
CA GLU A 306 -30.88 -5.29 -16.20
C GLU A 306 -30.00 -6.56 -16.25
N LEU A 307 -28.69 -6.45 -15.97
CA LEU A 307 -27.80 -7.62 -15.85
C LEU A 307 -28.14 -8.50 -14.65
N GLU A 308 -28.60 -7.89 -13.55
CA GLU A 308 -29.09 -8.63 -12.40
C GLU A 308 -30.40 -9.36 -12.70
N TRP A 309 -31.35 -8.70 -13.37
CA TRP A 309 -32.62 -9.31 -13.77
C TRP A 309 -32.46 -10.43 -14.79
N SER A 310 -31.44 -10.37 -15.63
CA SER A 310 -31.10 -11.46 -16.56
C SER A 310 -30.48 -12.67 -15.87
N GLY A 311 -30.19 -12.60 -14.56
CA GLY A 311 -29.55 -13.67 -13.80
C GLY A 311 -28.05 -13.83 -14.10
N LEU A 312 -27.37 -12.77 -14.58
CA LEU A 312 -25.95 -12.83 -14.90
C LEU A 312 -25.06 -12.60 -13.66
N CYS A 313 -25.47 -11.68 -12.79
CA CYS A 313 -24.70 -11.27 -11.61
C CYS A 313 -25.63 -10.69 -10.54
N GLN A 314 -25.14 -10.51 -9.31
CA GLN A 314 -25.79 -9.70 -8.29
C GLN A 314 -25.19 -8.30 -8.29
N VAL A 315 -26.01 -7.26 -8.16
CA VAL A 315 -25.56 -5.87 -8.28
C VAL A 315 -25.76 -5.10 -6.98
N TYR A 316 -24.66 -4.57 -6.45
CA TYR A 316 -24.66 -3.64 -5.32
C TYR A 316 -24.26 -2.23 -5.76
N VAL A 317 -25.14 -1.26 -5.50
CA VAL A 317 -24.85 0.17 -5.68
C VAL A 317 -24.48 0.74 -4.31
N ALA A 318 -23.19 0.93 -4.07
CA ALA A 318 -22.64 1.30 -2.78
C ALA A 318 -22.36 2.81 -2.70
N GLN A 319 -22.83 3.46 -1.62
CA GLN A 319 -22.42 4.81 -1.21
C GLN A 319 -21.55 4.65 0.03
N MET A 320 -20.23 4.59 -0.18
CA MET A 320 -19.26 4.18 0.85
C MET A 320 -19.28 5.10 2.07
N GLU A 321 -19.51 6.40 1.86
CA GLU A 321 -19.60 7.42 2.90
C GLU A 321 -20.79 7.23 3.87
N LYS A 322 -21.76 6.37 3.51
CA LYS A 322 -22.92 6.03 4.36
C LYS A 322 -22.79 4.66 5.03
N MET A 323 -21.65 4.00 4.88
CA MET A 323 -21.43 2.64 5.34
C MET A 323 -20.37 2.60 6.44
N SER A 324 -20.53 1.69 7.40
CA SER A 324 -19.45 1.39 8.35
C SER A 324 -18.27 0.72 7.65
N LEU A 325 -17.08 0.78 8.24
CA LEU A 325 -15.89 0.08 7.73
C LEU A 325 -16.19 -1.41 7.48
N THR A 326 -16.87 -2.08 8.42
CA THR A 326 -17.24 -3.50 8.27
C THR A 326 -18.14 -3.74 7.05
N GLN A 327 -19.13 -2.87 6.80
CA GLN A 327 -20.00 -2.99 5.63
C GLN A 327 -19.23 -2.74 4.33
N GLN A 328 -18.36 -1.74 4.30
CA GLN A 328 -17.49 -1.46 3.16
C GLN A 328 -16.64 -2.69 2.81
N LEU A 329 -16.00 -3.30 3.82
CA LEU A 329 -15.13 -4.47 3.64
C LEU A 329 -15.92 -5.74 3.26
N GLU A 330 -17.10 -5.95 3.82
CA GLU A 330 -18.00 -7.05 3.46
C GLU A 330 -18.36 -7.02 1.97
N ILE A 331 -18.76 -5.86 1.44
CA ILE A 331 -19.11 -5.72 0.02
C ILE A 331 -17.87 -5.96 -0.85
N MET A 332 -16.73 -5.37 -0.49
CA MET A 332 -15.50 -5.46 -1.29
C MET A 332 -14.92 -6.87 -1.29
N ALA A 333 -14.92 -7.56 -0.15
CA ALA A 333 -14.45 -8.93 -0.03
C ALA A 333 -15.28 -9.93 -0.84
N ARG A 334 -16.48 -9.56 -1.26
CA ARG A 334 -17.37 -10.39 -2.09
C ARG A 334 -17.40 -9.99 -3.55
N SER A 335 -16.88 -8.81 -3.89
CA SER A 335 -16.97 -8.22 -5.23
C SER A 335 -16.08 -8.95 -6.23
N THR A 336 -16.66 -9.32 -7.37
CA THR A 336 -15.95 -9.86 -8.55
C THR A 336 -15.57 -8.72 -9.50
N ILE A 337 -16.49 -7.79 -9.75
CA ILE A 337 -16.25 -6.61 -10.57
C ILE A 337 -16.54 -5.37 -9.75
N LEU A 338 -15.60 -4.43 -9.69
CA LEU A 338 -15.74 -3.14 -9.05
C LEU A 338 -15.81 -2.04 -10.10
N ILE A 339 -16.81 -1.16 -9.99
CA ILE A 339 -17.04 -0.06 -10.92
C ILE A 339 -17.04 1.23 -10.11
N GLY A 340 -16.39 2.28 -10.61
CA GLY A 340 -16.47 3.58 -9.97
C GLY A 340 -15.85 4.69 -10.80
N VAL A 341 -16.28 5.92 -10.52
CA VAL A 341 -15.56 7.12 -10.99
C VAL A 341 -14.18 7.15 -10.34
N HIS A 342 -13.14 7.48 -11.13
CA HIS A 342 -11.77 7.68 -10.67
C HIS A 342 -11.74 8.40 -9.31
N GLY A 343 -11.12 7.81 -8.30
CA GLY A 343 -10.98 8.42 -6.97
C GLY A 343 -10.98 7.42 -5.82
N ASN A 344 -10.78 7.96 -4.60
CA ASN A 344 -10.30 7.23 -3.42
C ASN A 344 -11.12 5.99 -3.03
N GLY A 345 -12.40 5.94 -3.42
CA GLY A 345 -13.24 4.75 -3.24
C GLY A 345 -12.68 3.50 -3.93
N LEU A 346 -11.98 3.63 -5.06
CA LEU A 346 -11.39 2.50 -5.79
C LEU A 346 -10.16 1.90 -5.09
N THR A 347 -9.62 2.52 -4.04
CA THR A 347 -8.58 1.92 -3.18
C THR A 347 -9.09 0.64 -2.51
N HIS A 348 -10.40 0.52 -2.30
CA HIS A 348 -11.02 -0.66 -1.69
C HIS A 348 -10.82 -1.97 -2.47
N GLN A 349 -10.39 -1.89 -3.74
CA GLN A 349 -10.02 -3.07 -4.53
C GLN A 349 -8.93 -3.93 -3.86
N LEU A 350 -8.14 -3.35 -2.95
CA LEU A 350 -7.17 -4.07 -2.11
C LEU A 350 -7.80 -5.22 -1.34
N PHE A 351 -9.12 -5.20 -1.12
CA PHE A 351 -9.82 -6.23 -0.36
C PHE A 351 -10.65 -7.19 -1.21
N MET A 352 -10.73 -6.96 -2.53
CA MET A 352 -11.36 -7.87 -3.47
C MET A 352 -10.58 -9.19 -3.59
N PRO A 353 -11.25 -10.35 -3.66
CA PRO A 353 -10.58 -11.61 -3.93
C PRO A 353 -10.07 -11.65 -5.38
N PRO A 354 -8.86 -12.17 -5.64
CA PRO A 354 -8.39 -12.39 -7.00
C PRO A 354 -9.10 -13.60 -7.65
N SER A 355 -9.34 -13.51 -8.96
CA SER A 355 -9.85 -14.58 -9.82
C SER A 355 -9.66 -14.17 -11.29
N PRO A 356 -9.74 -15.10 -12.26
CA PRO A 356 -9.72 -14.77 -13.69
C PRO A 356 -10.79 -13.75 -14.10
N ARG A 357 -11.84 -13.55 -13.29
CA ARG A 357 -12.95 -12.61 -13.52
C ARG A 357 -12.79 -11.28 -12.78
N SER A 358 -11.83 -11.18 -11.86
CA SER A 358 -11.68 -10.00 -11.00
C SER A 358 -11.30 -8.79 -11.83
N THR A 359 -12.15 -7.77 -11.79
CA THR A 359 -12.05 -6.62 -12.71
C THR A 359 -12.36 -5.31 -11.98
N VAL A 360 -11.59 -4.27 -12.27
CA VAL A 360 -11.83 -2.88 -11.86
C VAL A 360 -12.15 -2.06 -13.11
N VAL A 361 -13.32 -1.45 -13.12
CA VAL A 361 -13.81 -0.56 -14.18
C VAL A 361 -13.81 0.86 -13.65
N GLU A 362 -12.88 1.66 -14.14
CA GLU A 362 -12.62 3.01 -13.68
C GLU A 362 -13.10 4.04 -14.70
N ILE A 363 -14.07 4.86 -14.30
CA ILE A 363 -14.66 5.88 -15.16
C ILE A 363 -13.88 7.18 -15.00
N PHE A 364 -13.33 7.68 -16.10
CA PHE A 364 -12.59 8.94 -16.17
C PHE A 364 -13.37 10.01 -16.94
N ALA A 365 -12.99 11.27 -16.73
CA ALA A 365 -13.27 12.30 -17.72
C ALA A 365 -12.68 11.87 -19.08
N PRO A 366 -13.38 12.07 -20.21
CA PRO A 366 -12.87 11.67 -21.52
C PRO A 366 -11.45 12.19 -21.79
N LYS A 367 -10.57 11.30 -22.26
CA LYS A 367 -9.14 11.55 -22.49
C LYS A 367 -8.31 11.84 -21.23
N GLY A 368 -8.90 11.78 -20.04
CA GLY A 368 -8.17 11.86 -18.78
C GLY A 368 -7.63 10.51 -18.36
N TYR A 369 -6.42 10.47 -17.79
CA TYR A 369 -5.84 9.24 -17.31
C TYR A 369 -4.77 9.51 -16.25
N VAL A 370 -4.83 8.77 -15.14
CA VAL A 370 -3.77 8.67 -14.14
C VAL A 370 -3.67 7.22 -13.68
N HIS A 371 -2.52 6.84 -13.14
CA HIS A 371 -2.20 5.42 -12.91
C HIS A 371 -2.68 4.87 -11.56
N ASP A 372 -3.27 5.71 -10.71
CA ASP A 372 -3.54 5.43 -9.30
C ASP A 372 -4.09 4.02 -9.04
N TYR A 373 -5.26 3.72 -9.60
CA TYR A 373 -5.99 2.49 -9.33
C TYR A 373 -5.66 1.38 -10.33
N ALA A 374 -5.12 1.72 -11.51
CA ALA A 374 -4.58 0.75 -12.45
C ALA A 374 -3.36 0.02 -11.88
N ILE A 375 -2.49 0.73 -11.14
CA ILE A 375 -1.33 0.14 -10.46
C ILE A 375 -1.78 -0.82 -9.35
N LEU A 376 -2.82 -0.45 -8.58
CA LEU A 376 -3.38 -1.36 -7.57
C LEU A 376 -3.92 -2.62 -8.23
N ALA A 377 -4.72 -2.48 -9.29
CA ALA A 377 -5.31 -3.61 -9.99
C ALA A 377 -4.25 -4.60 -10.48
N ARG A 378 -3.16 -4.10 -11.07
CA ARG A 378 -2.02 -4.92 -11.51
C ARG A 378 -1.33 -5.66 -10.37
N ASN A 379 -1.08 -5.00 -9.25
CA ASN A 379 -0.48 -5.66 -8.08
C ASN A 379 -1.37 -6.78 -7.51
N LEU A 380 -2.68 -6.69 -7.71
CA LEU A 380 -3.68 -7.59 -7.13
C LEU A 380 -4.19 -8.64 -8.11
N SER A 381 -3.61 -8.70 -9.32
CA SER A 381 -4.07 -9.58 -10.41
C SER A 381 -5.52 -9.33 -10.84
N HIS A 382 -5.99 -8.08 -10.73
CA HIS A 382 -7.27 -7.63 -11.28
C HIS A 382 -7.07 -7.10 -12.70
N LYS A 383 -8.00 -7.38 -13.61
CA LYS A 383 -8.06 -6.67 -14.89
C LYS A 383 -8.53 -5.25 -14.65
N HIS A 384 -7.91 -4.28 -15.30
CA HIS A 384 -8.29 -2.86 -15.21
C HIS A 384 -8.81 -2.36 -16.55
N TYR A 385 -9.92 -1.66 -16.53
CA TYR A 385 -10.48 -0.96 -17.67
C TYR A 385 -10.71 0.49 -17.30
N ALA A 386 -10.04 1.41 -18.00
CA ALA A 386 -10.40 2.82 -17.98
C ALA A 386 -11.52 3.08 -18.99
N VAL A 387 -12.52 3.85 -18.60
CA VAL A 387 -13.70 4.18 -19.42
C VAL A 387 -13.71 5.68 -19.70
N TRP A 388 -13.67 6.04 -20.98
CA TRP A 388 -13.89 7.40 -21.48
C TRP A 388 -15.24 7.48 -22.16
N ASN A 389 -16.29 7.78 -21.40
CA ASN A 389 -17.67 7.76 -21.85
C ASN A 389 -18.10 6.41 -22.46
N ASP A 390 -17.88 6.22 -23.76
CA ASP A 390 -18.22 5.05 -24.59
C ASP A 390 -16.99 4.25 -25.06
N THR A 391 -15.78 4.70 -24.73
CA THR A 391 -14.54 4.09 -25.17
C THR A 391 -13.84 3.39 -24.01
N LEU A 392 -13.49 2.12 -24.20
CA LEU A 392 -12.70 1.35 -23.24
C LEU A 392 -11.20 1.45 -23.55
N GLN A 393 -10.41 1.59 -22.50
CA GLN A 393 -8.95 1.52 -22.53
C GLN A 393 -8.51 0.42 -21.55
N THR A 394 -7.69 -0.51 -22.01
CA THR A 394 -7.06 -1.55 -21.20
C THR A 394 -5.66 -1.77 -21.74
N PHE A 395 -4.74 -2.14 -20.85
CA PHE A 395 -3.34 -2.32 -21.20
C PHE A 395 -2.89 -3.69 -20.69
N PRO A 396 -2.26 -4.52 -21.55
CA PRO A 396 -1.70 -5.80 -21.14
C PRO A 396 -0.51 -5.61 -20.18
N ASP A 397 -0.03 -6.72 -19.63
CA ASP A 397 1.14 -6.72 -18.75
C ASP A 397 2.36 -6.18 -19.51
N GLY A 398 3.11 -5.27 -18.86
CA GLY A 398 4.24 -4.58 -19.49
C GLY A 398 3.88 -3.37 -20.34
N GLU A 399 2.60 -3.09 -20.56
CA GLU A 399 2.12 -1.90 -21.26
C GLU A 399 1.30 -0.99 -20.33
N TRP A 400 1.31 0.32 -20.59
CA TRP A 400 0.54 1.31 -19.85
C TRP A 400 0.28 2.55 -20.67
N TYR A 401 -0.71 3.34 -20.25
CA TYR A 401 -0.98 4.66 -20.83
C TYR A 401 0.26 5.56 -20.72
N GLU A 402 0.64 6.20 -21.82
CA GLU A 402 1.81 7.08 -21.85
C GLU A 402 1.52 8.41 -21.12
N GLY A 403 2.27 8.65 -20.04
CA GLY A 403 2.16 9.86 -19.23
C GLY A 403 0.91 9.92 -18.35
N VAL A 404 0.47 11.13 -18.04
CA VAL A 404 -0.73 11.44 -17.26
C VAL A 404 -1.46 12.61 -17.88
N LYS A 405 -2.79 12.61 -17.79
CA LYS A 405 -3.61 13.68 -18.36
C LYS A 405 -4.76 14.05 -17.43
N TYR A 406 -4.77 15.33 -17.05
CA TYR A 406 -5.78 15.97 -16.23
C TYR A 406 -6.57 16.98 -17.09
N PRO A 407 -7.62 16.55 -17.81
CA PRO A 407 -8.52 17.50 -18.47
C PRO A 407 -9.20 18.42 -17.44
N SER A 408 -9.74 19.56 -17.87
CA SER A 408 -10.30 20.56 -16.98
C SER A 408 -11.48 20.05 -16.13
N ASP A 409 -12.18 19.02 -16.61
CA ASP A 409 -13.31 18.37 -15.96
C ASP A 409 -12.93 17.09 -15.18
N PHE A 410 -11.63 16.79 -15.03
CA PHE A 410 -11.14 15.53 -14.44
C PHE A 410 -11.65 15.26 -13.02
N HIS A 411 -11.85 16.32 -12.24
CA HIS A 411 -12.39 16.27 -10.87
C HIS A 411 -13.81 16.82 -10.77
N SER A 412 -14.57 16.89 -11.88
CA SER A 412 -15.90 17.48 -11.90
C SER A 412 -17.00 16.54 -11.38
N GLN A 413 -18.18 17.13 -11.13
CA GLN A 413 -19.41 16.42 -10.78
C GLN A 413 -20.25 16.01 -12.01
N SER A 414 -19.69 16.16 -13.22
CA SER A 414 -20.44 16.04 -14.48
C SER A 414 -19.80 15.04 -15.43
N LEU A 415 -19.19 13.98 -14.90
CA LEU A 415 -18.49 13.00 -15.72
C LEU A 415 -19.49 12.19 -16.58
N PRO A 416 -19.21 12.01 -17.88
CA PRO A 416 -20.06 11.23 -18.76
C PRO A 416 -19.73 9.74 -18.70
N VAL A 417 -20.76 8.90 -18.87
CA VAL A 417 -20.57 7.47 -19.11
C VAL A 417 -21.71 6.90 -19.96
N TYR A 418 -21.35 6.15 -20.99
CA TYR A 418 -22.33 5.44 -21.80
C TYR A 418 -22.55 4.04 -21.21
N ALA A 419 -23.62 3.90 -20.43
CA ALA A 419 -23.92 2.70 -19.65
C ALA A 419 -23.86 1.37 -20.42
N PRO A 420 -24.32 1.27 -21.69
CA PRO A 420 -24.24 0.03 -22.46
C PRO A 420 -22.83 -0.52 -22.62
N VAL A 421 -21.80 0.33 -22.76
CA VAL A 421 -20.40 -0.12 -22.87
C VAL A 421 -19.92 -0.80 -21.61
N ILE A 422 -20.32 -0.32 -20.43
CA ILE A 422 -20.00 -0.97 -19.16
C ILE A 422 -20.77 -2.29 -19.04
N ALA A 423 -22.05 -2.31 -19.41
CA ALA A 423 -22.86 -3.52 -19.35
C ALA A 423 -22.31 -4.63 -20.27
N ASP A 424 -21.89 -4.29 -21.49
CA ASP A 424 -21.29 -5.22 -22.44
C ASP A 424 -19.93 -5.71 -21.96
N LEU A 425 -19.11 -4.84 -21.36
CA LEU A 425 -17.86 -5.24 -20.71
C LEU A 425 -18.14 -6.28 -19.60
N ILE A 426 -19.11 -6.05 -18.73
CA ILE A 426 -19.46 -7.00 -17.66
C ILE A 426 -19.90 -8.34 -18.25
N ARG A 427 -20.77 -8.34 -19.27
CA ARG A 427 -21.18 -9.56 -19.99
C ARG A 427 -19.97 -10.31 -20.49
N GLN A 428 -19.10 -9.63 -21.24
CA GLN A 428 -17.87 -10.22 -21.79
C GLN A 428 -17.01 -10.83 -20.68
N ARG A 429 -16.70 -10.06 -19.63
CA ARG A 429 -15.84 -10.51 -18.53
C ARG A 429 -16.39 -11.74 -17.83
N LEU A 430 -17.71 -11.79 -17.58
CA LEU A 430 -18.33 -12.90 -16.86
C LEU A 430 -18.60 -14.13 -17.75
N SER A 431 -18.68 -13.97 -19.08
CA SER A 431 -19.01 -15.05 -20.01
C SER A 431 -17.84 -15.55 -20.89
N GLU A 432 -16.70 -14.88 -20.90
CA GLU A 432 -15.55 -15.29 -21.74
C GLU A 432 -15.05 -16.71 -21.37
N PRO A 433 -14.49 -17.49 -22.30
CA PRO A 433 -13.84 -18.76 -21.98
C PRO A 433 -12.68 -18.59 -20.98
N LEU A 434 -12.40 -19.63 -20.20
CA LEU A 434 -11.28 -19.64 -19.24
C LEU A 434 -9.94 -19.92 -19.89
#